data_AF-U6DUN9-F1
#
_entry.id   AF-U6DUN9-F1
#
_cell.length_a   1.000
_cell.length_b   1.000
_cell.length_c   1.000
_cell.angle_alpha   90.00
_cell.angle_beta   90.00
_cell.angle_gamma   90.00
#
_symmetry.space_group_name_H-M   'P 1'
#
loop_
_entity.id
_entity.type
_entity.pdbx_description
1 polymer ?
#
loop_
_entity_poly.entity_id
_entity_poly.type
_entity_poly.pdbx_seq_one_letter_code
_entity_poly.pdbx_strand_id
1 'polypeptide(L)'
;VGGLAAAATGVPGTTALQCFCHLCTKDNFTCVTDGLCFVSVTETTDKVIHNSMCIAEIDLIPRDRPFVCAPSSKTGSVTTTYCCNQDHCNKIELPTVGPFSGKPSSGL
;
A
#
# COMPACT_ATOMS: atom_id res chain seq x y z
N VAL A 1 -5.74 -22.29 -27.84
CA VAL A 1 -5.07 -21.05 -27.40
C VAL A 1 -4.98 -21.08 -25.89
N GLY A 2 -3.79 -21.37 -25.35
CA GLY A 2 -3.57 -21.70 -23.94
C GLY A 2 -3.51 -20.45 -23.06
N GLY A 3 -4.21 -20.49 -21.92
CA GLY A 3 -4.02 -19.54 -20.83
C GLY A 3 -3.03 -20.09 -19.83
N LEU A 4 -1.90 -19.41 -19.63
CA LEU A 4 -1.02 -19.65 -18.49
C LEU A 4 -1.74 -19.14 -17.24
N ALA A 5 -2.23 -20.06 -16.40
CA ALA A 5 -2.49 -19.76 -15.00
C ALA A 5 -1.13 -19.67 -14.30
N ALA A 6 -0.76 -18.48 -13.83
CA ALA A 6 0.38 -18.29 -12.95
C ALA A 6 0.06 -18.94 -11.59
N ALA A 7 0.39 -20.22 -11.44
CA ALA A 7 0.42 -20.86 -10.14
C ALA A 7 1.63 -20.30 -9.38
N ALA A 8 1.38 -19.43 -8.41
CA ALA A 8 2.38 -18.95 -7.47
C ALA A 8 2.89 -20.15 -6.65
N THR A 9 3.97 -20.78 -7.08
CA THR A 9 4.72 -21.75 -6.28
C THR A 9 5.47 -20.97 -5.20
N GLY A 10 4.83 -20.82 -4.04
CA GLY A 10 5.46 -20.28 -2.84
C GLY A 10 6.63 -21.16 -2.41
N VAL A 11 7.82 -20.59 -2.34
CA VAL A 11 9.01 -21.21 -1.77
C VAL A 11 8.83 -21.29 -0.25
N PRO A 12 9.05 -22.45 0.40
CA PRO A 12 8.94 -22.56 1.85
C PRO A 12 10.15 -21.88 2.49
N GLY A 13 9.98 -20.61 2.87
CA GLY A 13 11.00 -19.77 3.50
C GLY A 13 10.68 -18.28 3.48
N THR A 14 9.80 -17.84 2.58
CA THR A 14 9.31 -16.47 2.48
C THR A 14 7.94 -16.36 3.13
N THR A 15 7.79 -15.44 4.08
CA THR A 15 6.48 -15.06 4.62
C THR A 15 5.64 -14.49 3.49
N ALA A 16 4.62 -15.23 3.04
CA ALA A 16 3.68 -14.76 2.04
C ALA A 16 2.73 -13.74 2.70
N LEU A 17 3.06 -12.46 2.58
CA LEU A 17 2.31 -11.35 3.14
C LEU A 17 1.19 -10.92 2.19
N GLN A 18 -0.05 -10.90 2.66
CA GLN A 18 -1.20 -10.49 1.86
C GLN A 18 -1.54 -9.02 2.13
N CYS A 19 -1.50 -8.19 1.10
CA CYS A 19 -1.77 -6.76 1.20
C CYS A 19 -3.01 -6.36 0.40
N PHE A 20 -3.59 -5.21 0.75
CA PHE A 20 -4.60 -4.56 -0.08
C PHE A 20 -3.94 -3.89 -1.29
N CYS A 21 -4.55 -4.05 -2.47
CA CYS A 21 -4.10 -3.49 -3.73
C CYS A 21 -5.25 -2.81 -4.45
N HIS A 22 -5.20 -1.48 -4.55
CA HIS A 22 -6.28 -0.70 -5.15
C HIS A 22 -6.48 -1.01 -6.65
N LEU A 23 -5.41 -1.37 -7.36
CA LEU A 23 -5.44 -1.65 -8.79
C LEU A 23 -5.73 -3.11 -9.14
N CYS A 24 -5.69 -4.01 -8.16
CA CYS A 24 -5.83 -5.47 -8.37
C CYS A 24 -7.31 -5.89 -8.39
N THR A 25 -8.12 -5.27 -9.24
CA THR A 25 -9.57 -5.53 -9.35
C THR A 25 -9.89 -6.98 -9.78
N LYS A 26 -8.94 -7.65 -10.44
CA LYS A 26 -9.05 -9.05 -10.88
C LYS A 26 -8.80 -10.05 -9.77
N ASP A 27 -8.08 -9.63 -8.73
CA ASP A 27 -7.62 -10.46 -7.62
C ASP A 27 -8.28 -10.01 -6.30
N ASN A 28 -9.54 -9.57 -6.35
CA ASN A 28 -10.32 -9.10 -5.19
C ASN A 28 -9.64 -7.96 -4.40
N PHE A 29 -8.92 -7.08 -5.09
CA PHE A 29 -8.16 -5.98 -4.48
C PHE A 29 -7.10 -6.44 -3.48
N THR A 30 -6.53 -7.63 -3.69
CA THR A 30 -5.42 -8.13 -2.87
C THR A 30 -4.23 -8.51 -3.74
N CYS A 31 -3.07 -8.56 -3.10
CA CYS A 31 -1.82 -9.04 -3.69
C CYS A 31 -1.02 -9.75 -2.60
N VAL A 32 -0.13 -10.67 -3.00
CA VAL A 32 0.75 -11.40 -2.10
C VAL A 32 2.20 -11.05 -2.42
N THR A 33 3.00 -10.79 -1.40
CA THR A 33 4.40 -10.39 -1.55
C THR A 33 5.28 -10.99 -0.46
N ASP A 34 6.57 -11.05 -0.74
CA ASP A 34 7.64 -11.40 0.20
C ASP A 34 8.25 -10.16 0.90
N GLY A 35 7.91 -8.96 0.43
CA GLY A 35 8.40 -7.70 0.98
C GLY A 35 7.42 -7.05 1.95
N LEU A 36 6.89 -5.88 1.58
CA LEU A 36 6.05 -5.05 2.44
C LEU A 36 4.76 -4.60 1.75
N CYS A 37 3.73 -4.38 2.56
CA CYS A 37 2.54 -3.67 2.11
C CYS A 37 2.83 -2.18 2.08
N PHE A 38 2.52 -1.52 0.96
CA PHE A 38 2.69 -0.09 0.79
C PHE A 38 1.34 0.61 0.76
N VAL A 39 1.31 1.78 1.40
CA VAL A 39 0.25 2.75 1.21
C VAL A 39 0.78 4.17 1.16
N SER A 40 0.17 4.99 0.32
CA SER A 40 0.42 6.43 0.26
C SER A 40 -0.87 7.23 0.23
N VAL A 41 -0.83 8.37 0.91
CA VAL A 41 -1.84 9.42 0.89
C VAL A 41 -1.17 10.67 0.35
N THR A 42 -1.56 11.07 -0.85
CA THR A 42 -1.08 12.29 -1.48
C THR A 42 -2.15 13.36 -1.35
N GLU A 43 -1.90 14.33 -0.50
CA GLU A 43 -2.73 15.50 -0.31
C GLU A 43 -2.21 16.64 -1.20
N THR A 44 -3.09 17.14 -2.06
CA THR A 44 -2.87 18.32 -2.90
C THR A 44 -3.95 19.35 -2.58
N THR A 45 -3.82 20.58 -3.10
CA THR A 45 -4.79 21.68 -2.84
C THR A 45 -6.24 21.31 -3.10
N ASP A 46 -6.50 20.42 -4.08
CA ASP A 46 -7.85 20.15 -4.57
C ASP A 46 -8.32 18.71 -4.32
N LYS A 47 -7.41 17.80 -3.94
CA LYS A 47 -7.72 16.36 -3.84
C LYS A 47 -6.78 15.62 -2.91
N VAL A 48 -7.34 14.54 -2.33
CA VAL A 48 -6.60 13.51 -1.60
C VAL A 48 -6.60 12.24 -2.45
N ILE A 49 -5.41 11.73 -2.78
CA ILE A 49 -5.23 10.50 -3.56
C ILE A 49 -4.69 9.41 -2.64
N HIS A 50 -5.37 8.27 -2.61
CA HIS A 50 -4.94 7.08 -1.87
C HIS A 50 -4.39 6.05 -2.86
N ASN A 51 -3.25 5.45 -2.53
CA ASN A 51 -2.69 4.36 -3.32
C ASN A 51 -2.16 3.26 -2.39
N SER A 52 -2.61 2.02 -2.62
CA SER A 52 -2.19 0.84 -1.87
C SER A 52 -1.75 -0.24 -2.85
N MET A 53 -0.59 -0.85 -2.59
CA MET A 53 -0.03 -1.95 -3.40
C MET A 53 0.95 -2.79 -2.59
N CYS A 54 1.37 -3.92 -3.16
CA CYS A 54 2.48 -4.73 -2.65
C CYS A 54 3.81 -4.22 -3.20
N ILE A 55 4.87 -4.28 -2.39
CA ILE A 55 6.25 -4.06 -2.82
C ILE A 55 7.06 -5.32 -2.54
N ALA A 56 7.66 -5.89 -3.58
CA ALA A 56 8.52 -7.05 -3.46
C ALA A 56 9.82 -6.69 -2.72
N GLU A 57 10.43 -7.66 -2.03
CA GLU A 57 11.65 -7.42 -1.25
C GLU A 57 12.79 -6.84 -2.12
N ILE A 58 12.87 -7.25 -3.38
CA ILE A 58 13.86 -6.78 -4.36
C ILE A 58 13.74 -5.28 -4.70
N ASP A 59 12.54 -4.70 -4.53
CA ASP A 59 12.25 -3.30 -4.85
C ASP A 59 12.43 -2.38 -3.62
N LEU A 60 12.70 -2.98 -2.44
CA LEU A 60 12.99 -2.26 -1.21
C LEU A 60 14.45 -1.80 -1.21
N ILE A 61 14.70 -0.63 -1.79
CA ILE A 61 16.05 -0.05 -1.88
C ILE A 61 16.18 1.20 -1.00
N PRO A 62 17.17 1.26 -0.10
CA PRO A 62 17.90 0.13 0.51
C PRO A 62 16.97 -0.71 1.40
N ARG A 63 17.23 -2.01 1.56
CA ARG A 63 16.33 -2.93 2.29
C ARG A 63 16.04 -2.50 3.73
N ASP A 64 17.05 -1.96 4.42
CA ASP A 64 16.91 -1.50 5.81
C ASP A 64 16.06 -0.23 5.94
N ARG A 65 16.05 0.63 4.91
CA ARG A 65 15.32 1.90 4.91
C ARG A 65 14.88 2.28 3.50
N PRO A 66 13.82 1.65 2.99
CA PRO A 66 13.42 1.80 1.60
C PRO A 66 12.97 3.24 1.33
N PHE A 67 13.48 3.86 0.27
CA PHE A 67 13.07 5.22 -0.10
C PHE A 67 11.57 5.31 -0.40
N VAL A 68 11.00 4.24 -0.94
CA VAL A 68 9.57 4.10 -1.21
C VAL A 68 8.71 4.22 0.05
N CYS A 69 9.24 3.87 1.22
CA CYS A 69 8.52 3.97 2.49
C CYS A 69 8.69 5.32 3.18
N ALA A 70 9.56 6.20 2.67
CA ALA A 70 9.84 7.50 3.28
C ALA A 70 8.80 8.55 2.83
N PRO A 71 8.14 9.26 3.78
CA PRO A 71 7.21 10.32 3.43
C PRO A 71 7.95 11.46 2.73
N SER A 72 7.26 12.13 1.81
CA SER A 72 7.84 13.24 1.06
C SER A 72 6.89 14.43 0.98
N SER A 73 7.45 15.62 1.09
CA SER A 73 6.72 16.88 0.88
C SER A 73 7.36 17.63 -0.28
N LYS A 74 6.53 18.10 -1.20
CA LYS A 74 6.90 19.01 -2.28
C LYS A 74 5.98 20.22 -2.22
N THR A 75 6.42 21.37 -2.70
CA THR A 75 5.60 22.60 -2.69
C THR A 75 4.25 22.35 -3.38
N GLY A 76 3.16 22.44 -2.61
CA GLY A 76 1.79 22.20 -3.11
C GLY A 76 1.29 20.76 -3.05
N SER A 77 2.10 19.80 -2.59
CA SER A 77 1.69 18.39 -2.44
C SER A 77 2.43 17.68 -1.30
N VAL A 78 1.70 17.12 -0.35
CA VAL A 78 2.25 16.31 0.74
C VAL A 78 1.92 14.85 0.48
N THR A 79 2.93 13.99 0.38
CA THR A 79 2.76 12.55 0.21
C THR A 79 3.21 11.83 1.48
N THR A 80 2.25 11.38 2.26
CA THR A 80 2.50 10.54 3.43
C THR A 80 2.51 9.08 2.99
N THR A 81 3.64 8.41 3.11
CA THR A 81 3.80 6.99 2.82
C THR A 81 3.92 6.18 4.11
N TYR A 82 3.36 4.98 4.13
CA TYR A 82 3.50 4.04 5.22
C TYR A 82 3.71 2.64 4.65
N CYS A 83 4.65 1.90 5.25
CA CYS A 83 4.92 0.53 4.93
C CYS A 83 4.72 -0.33 6.18
N CYS A 84 4.16 -1.51 5.99
CA CYS A 84 3.86 -2.44 7.09
C CYS A 84 3.96 -3.89 6.62
N ASN A 85 4.14 -4.79 7.59
CA ASN A 85 4.41 -6.22 7.38
C ASN A 85 3.33 -7.13 8.00
N GLN A 86 2.10 -6.63 8.11
CA GLN A 86 0.95 -7.40 8.60
C GLN A 86 -0.11 -7.53 7.50
N ASP A 87 -0.87 -8.62 7.51
CA ASP A 87 -1.85 -8.84 6.46
C ASP A 87 -2.91 -7.71 6.43
N HIS A 88 -3.15 -7.17 5.24
CA HIS A 88 -4.08 -6.08 4.94
C HIS A 88 -3.89 -4.79 5.77
N CYS A 89 -2.71 -4.59 6.36
CA CYS A 89 -2.40 -3.40 7.18
C CYS A 89 -2.46 -2.07 6.40
N ASN A 90 -2.37 -2.14 5.07
CA ASN A 90 -2.32 -0.99 4.17
C ASN A 90 -3.70 -0.58 3.60
N LYS A 91 -4.79 -1.06 4.22
CA LYS A 91 -6.17 -0.70 3.89
C LYS A 91 -6.56 0.59 4.62
N ILE A 92 -6.56 1.71 3.90
CA ILE A 92 -7.10 2.98 4.41
C ILE A 92 -8.58 3.05 4.06
N GLU A 93 -9.42 3.36 5.04
CA GLU A 93 -10.81 3.73 4.76
C GLU A 93 -10.79 5.08 4.04
N LEU A 94 -11.13 5.09 2.74
CA LEU A 94 -11.39 6.34 2.04
C LEU A 94 -12.48 7.07 2.83
N PRO A 95 -12.33 8.37 3.16
CA PRO A 95 -13.47 9.17 3.52
C PRO A 95 -14.43 9.11 2.33
N THR A 96 -15.52 8.36 2.46
CA THR A 96 -16.64 8.42 1.53
C THR A 96 -16.94 9.89 1.34
N VAL A 97 -16.84 10.39 0.11
CA VAL A 97 -17.06 11.78 -0.27
C VAL A 97 -18.33 12.29 0.42
N GLY A 98 -18.11 13.00 1.51
CA GLY A 98 -19.11 13.46 2.48
C GLY A 98 -18.42 14.57 3.27
N PRO A 99 -19.07 15.72 3.46
CA PRO A 99 -18.41 16.90 3.97
C PRO A 99 -17.98 16.64 5.42
N PHE A 100 -16.67 16.70 5.67
CA PHE A 100 -16.04 16.79 6.99
C PHE A 100 -16.53 15.79 8.05
N SER A 101 -15.82 14.66 8.21
CA SER A 101 -15.60 14.09 9.55
C SER A 101 -14.46 13.07 9.52
N GLY A 102 -13.38 13.43 10.20
CA GLY A 102 -12.20 12.58 10.35
C GLY A 102 -11.10 13.28 11.13
N LYS A 103 -11.46 13.94 12.23
CA LYS A 103 -10.49 14.33 13.26
C LYS A 103 -9.87 13.03 13.80
N PRO A 104 -8.54 12.83 13.80
CA PRO A 104 -7.97 11.77 14.60
C PRO A 104 -8.24 12.13 16.05
N SER A 105 -9.19 11.41 16.65
CA SER A 105 -9.39 11.41 18.09
C SER A 105 -8.23 10.61 18.68
N SER A 106 -7.07 11.26 18.86
CA SER A 106 -6.06 10.73 19.77
C SER A 106 -6.57 10.96 21.19
N GLY A 107 -7.28 9.95 21.70
CA GLY A 107 -7.40 9.74 23.13
C GLY A 107 -6.13 9.07 23.61
N LEU A 108 -5.31 9.79 24.38
CA LEU A 108 -5.01 9.58 25.80
C LEU A 108 -3.97 10.62 26.24
#